data_AF-A0A919SCY4-F1
#
_entry.id   AF-A0A919SCY4-F1
#
_cell.length_a   1.000
_cell.length_b   1.000
_cell.length_c   1.000
_cell.angle_alpha   90.00
_cell.angle_beta   90.00
_cell.angle_gamma   90.00
#
_symmetry.space_group_name_H-M   'P 1'
#
loop_
_entity.id
_entity.type
_entity.pdbx_description
1 polymer ?
#
loop_
_entity_poly.entity_id
_entity_poly.type
_entity_poly.pdbx_seq_one_letter_code
_entity_poly.pdbx_strand_id
1 'polypeptide(L)'
;MRNITLKGLLEADTATLRAVADHWLTLVDAIDTTVGDLGAETGDLQFYWTGDDSVAAQERVAKLRTQIGNAHVKCAVIADAMRDFADDLDHYKKMLHNVVDEARGGGMTIDLAAGTVTAQLSAAGDQQQAQASVDAYVSQITEILEKASDVDMKTRKVLDANSVGENEDLSSTLDYREEIDAVTLSSFPTLTETSQASIWHYSHPMEKDRLLNNYPEMIGAARGLPSEDRDRANRVLLDRERTVLMRERTSPDSGAVSSRLAAIDRLESRLDDPGKPKVYLVDYKPGDEENTELTAADPMVDDAWSGSHSTYEKYYND
;
A
#
# COMPACT_ATOMS: atom_id res chain seq x y z
N MET A 1 -0.88 -17.65 26.81
CA MET A 1 -1.34 -16.63 25.84
C MET A 1 -2.59 -15.99 26.40
N ARG A 2 -2.81 -14.70 26.15
CA ARG A 2 -4.04 -14.00 26.58
C ARG A 2 -5.02 -14.04 25.42
N ASN A 3 -6.16 -14.69 25.60
CA ASN A 3 -7.23 -14.68 24.60
C ASN A 3 -7.98 -13.34 24.65
N ILE A 4 -8.62 -12.94 23.55
CA ILE A 4 -9.50 -11.78 23.53
C ILE A 4 -10.67 -12.05 24.47
N THR A 5 -10.88 -11.12 25.41
CA THR A 5 -12.02 -11.16 26.33
C THR A 5 -13.20 -10.41 25.72
N LEU A 6 -14.41 -10.71 26.20
CA LEU A 6 -15.63 -9.97 25.80
C LEU A 6 -15.46 -8.46 25.97
N LYS A 7 -14.94 -8.04 27.12
CA LYS A 7 -14.61 -6.65 27.42
C LYS A 7 -13.57 -6.10 26.43
N GLY A 8 -12.50 -6.85 26.17
CA GLY A 8 -11.45 -6.46 25.23
C GLY A 8 -11.96 -6.26 23.80
N LEU A 9 -12.87 -7.12 23.32
CA LEU A 9 -13.49 -6.97 22.01
C LEU A 9 -14.37 -5.73 21.95
N LEU A 10 -15.18 -5.47 22.97
CA LEU A 10 -16.09 -4.32 23.00
C LEU A 10 -15.36 -2.98 23.13
N GLU A 11 -14.30 -2.94 23.93
CA GLU A 11 -13.51 -1.73 24.18
C GLU A 11 -12.39 -1.52 23.15
N ALA A 12 -12.19 -2.41 22.19
CA ALA A 12 -11.13 -2.28 21.19
C ALA A 12 -11.27 -0.97 20.42
N ASP A 13 -10.21 -0.16 20.41
CA ASP A 13 -10.19 1.09 19.65
C ASP A 13 -9.65 0.83 18.24
N THR A 14 -10.56 0.46 17.33
CA THR A 14 -10.24 0.16 15.94
C THR A 14 -9.88 1.42 15.14
N ALA A 15 -10.24 2.62 15.61
CA ALA A 15 -9.81 3.87 15.00
C ALA A 15 -8.32 4.12 15.29
N THR A 16 -7.88 3.90 16.53
CA THR A 16 -6.46 3.99 16.89
C THR A 16 -5.61 2.95 16.14
N LEU A 17 -6.10 1.73 15.96
CA LEU A 17 -5.39 0.71 15.17
C LEU A 17 -5.19 1.14 13.71
N ARG A 18 -6.22 1.69 13.07
CA ARG A 18 -6.13 2.24 11.71
C ARG A 18 -5.15 3.42 11.64
N ALA A 19 -5.18 4.31 12.63
CA ALA A 19 -4.23 5.42 12.69
C ALA A 19 -2.76 4.96 12.85
N VAL A 20 -2.50 3.85 13.56
CA VAL A 20 -1.15 3.27 13.61
C VAL A 20 -0.75 2.68 12.26
N ALA A 21 -1.67 2.01 11.55
CA ALA A 21 -1.40 1.53 10.21
C ALA A 21 -1.08 2.69 9.24
N ASP A 22 -1.79 3.81 9.32
CA ASP A 22 -1.52 5.00 8.50
C ASP A 22 -0.12 5.58 8.75
N HIS A 23 0.37 5.52 10.00
CA HIS A 23 1.75 5.91 10.31
C HIS A 23 2.78 4.97 9.66
N TRP A 24 2.52 3.66 9.63
CA TRP A 24 3.39 2.71 8.92
C TRP A 24 3.42 2.98 7.42
N LEU A 25 2.30 3.35 6.81
CA LEU A 25 2.27 3.74 5.40
C LEU A 25 2.99 5.05 5.12
N THR A 26 2.91 6.01 6.05
CA THR A 26 3.73 7.22 5.96
C THR A 26 5.23 6.87 5.94
N LEU A 27 5.66 5.82 6.66
CA LEU A 27 7.04 5.32 6.59
C LEU A 27 7.34 4.63 5.25
N VAL A 28 6.39 3.88 4.69
CA VAL A 28 6.50 3.26 3.35
C VAL A 28 6.78 4.35 2.30
N ASP A 29 5.98 5.41 2.28
CA ASP A 29 6.13 6.54 1.34
C ASP A 29 7.47 7.27 1.53
N ALA A 30 7.89 7.46 2.79
CA ALA A 30 9.17 8.08 3.11
C ALA A 30 10.36 7.21 2.67
N ILE A 31 10.26 5.89 2.80
CA ILE A 31 11.27 4.93 2.33
C ILE A 31 11.36 4.96 0.80
N ASP A 32 10.21 4.92 0.11
CA ASP A 32 10.14 5.03 -1.36
C ASP A 32 10.81 6.31 -1.86
N THR A 33 10.44 7.44 -1.28
CA THR A 33 11.02 8.76 -1.60
C THR A 33 12.52 8.75 -1.38
N THR A 34 12.98 8.26 -0.22
CA THR A 34 14.41 8.21 0.11
C THR A 34 15.22 7.35 -0.86
N VAL A 35 14.70 6.19 -1.28
CA VAL A 35 15.37 5.32 -2.24
C VAL A 35 15.39 5.93 -3.65
N GLY A 36 14.33 6.65 -4.01
CA GLY A 36 14.22 7.43 -5.24
C GLY A 36 15.24 8.57 -5.30
N ASP A 37 15.24 9.43 -4.28
CA ASP A 37 16.15 10.58 -4.16
C ASP A 37 17.61 10.12 -4.16
N LEU A 38 17.94 9.12 -3.36
CA LEU A 38 19.29 8.56 -3.32
C LEU A 38 19.70 7.99 -4.69
N GLY A 39 18.77 7.43 -5.46
CA GLY A 39 19.03 6.99 -6.83
C GLY A 39 19.28 8.14 -7.81
N ALA A 40 18.42 9.17 -7.75
CA ALA A 40 18.48 10.33 -8.63
C ALA A 40 19.75 11.18 -8.38
N GLU A 41 20.06 11.47 -7.12
CA GLU A 41 21.21 12.32 -6.73
C GLU A 41 22.57 11.66 -6.95
N THR A 42 22.61 10.33 -7.06
CA THR A 42 23.86 9.58 -7.20
C THR A 42 24.04 8.91 -8.56
N GLY A 43 22.98 8.84 -9.37
CA GLY A 43 22.99 8.11 -10.63
C GLY A 43 23.94 8.67 -11.69
N ASP A 44 24.29 9.96 -11.61
CA ASP A 44 25.18 10.64 -12.55
C ASP A 44 26.63 10.75 -12.05
N LEU A 45 26.93 10.29 -10.83
CA LEU A 45 28.27 10.38 -10.22
C LEU A 45 29.36 9.85 -11.14
N GLN A 46 29.09 8.76 -11.88
CA GLN A 46 30.04 8.17 -12.82
C GLN A 46 30.49 9.12 -13.96
N PHE A 47 29.68 10.13 -14.30
CA PHE A 47 30.01 11.10 -15.33
C PHE A 47 30.89 12.25 -14.82
N TYR A 48 30.88 12.50 -13.51
CA TYR A 48 31.62 13.60 -12.88
C TYR A 48 32.81 13.14 -12.04
N TRP A 49 32.77 11.91 -11.54
CA TRP A 49 33.77 11.31 -10.69
C TRP A 49 34.09 9.88 -11.13
N THR A 50 35.35 9.63 -11.45
CA THR A 50 35.83 8.35 -12.00
C THR A 50 36.98 7.79 -11.16
N GLY A 51 37.27 6.49 -11.33
CA GLY A 51 38.30 5.76 -10.58
C GLY A 51 37.75 4.85 -9.48
N ASP A 52 38.64 4.12 -8.82
CA ASP A 52 38.28 3.06 -7.86
C ASP A 52 37.41 3.56 -6.69
N ASP A 53 37.68 4.77 -6.19
CA ASP A 53 36.90 5.38 -5.10
C ASP A 53 35.46 5.72 -5.54
N SER A 54 35.26 6.10 -6.80
CA SER A 54 33.92 6.35 -7.36
C SER A 54 33.13 5.05 -7.47
N VAL A 55 33.77 3.97 -7.91
CA VAL A 55 33.15 2.64 -7.97
C VAL A 55 32.75 2.17 -6.57
N ALA A 56 33.65 2.28 -5.59
CA ALA A 56 33.35 1.91 -4.20
C ALA A 56 32.22 2.75 -3.58
N ALA A 57 32.14 4.05 -3.90
CA ALA A 57 31.04 4.91 -3.48
C ALA A 57 29.71 4.46 -4.08
N GLN A 58 29.67 4.15 -5.37
CA GLN A 58 28.47 3.65 -6.06
C GLN A 58 28.00 2.32 -5.48
N GLU A 59 28.90 1.37 -5.23
CA GLU A 59 28.58 0.11 -4.57
C GLU A 59 27.99 0.33 -3.17
N ARG A 60 28.55 1.26 -2.39
CA ARG A 60 28.04 1.58 -1.05
C ARG A 60 26.64 2.20 -1.11
N VAL A 61 26.40 3.09 -2.08
CA VAL A 61 25.07 3.70 -2.29
C VAL A 61 24.06 2.64 -2.70
N ALA A 62 24.39 1.76 -3.66
CA ALA A 62 23.52 0.67 -4.07
C ALA A 62 23.16 -0.22 -2.87
N LYS A 63 24.16 -0.58 -2.05
CA LYS A 63 23.95 -1.33 -0.80
C LYS A 63 22.99 -0.62 0.15
N LEU A 64 23.15 0.69 0.34
CA LEU A 64 22.30 1.48 1.23
C LEU A 64 20.87 1.56 0.70
N ARG A 65 20.69 1.77 -0.62
CA ARG A 65 19.37 1.76 -1.27
C ARG A 65 18.65 0.43 -1.06
N THR A 66 19.37 -0.69 -1.17
CA THR A 66 18.82 -2.02 -0.87
C THR A 66 18.43 -2.16 0.61
N GLN A 67 19.29 -1.74 1.53
CA GLN A 67 18.99 -1.84 2.97
C GLN A 67 17.73 -1.04 3.33
N ILE A 68 17.64 0.22 2.88
CA ILE A 68 16.47 1.07 3.11
C ILE A 68 15.23 0.49 2.40
N GLY A 69 15.38 0.03 1.16
CA GLY A 69 14.27 -0.54 0.40
C GLY A 69 13.70 -1.83 0.97
N ASN A 70 14.53 -2.68 1.59
CA ASN A 70 14.07 -3.90 2.25
C ASN A 70 13.15 -3.62 3.46
N ALA A 71 13.21 -2.42 4.05
CA ALA A 71 12.27 -2.02 5.10
C ALA A 71 10.86 -1.74 4.57
N HIS A 72 10.74 -1.33 3.30
CA HIS A 72 9.47 -0.94 2.68
C HIS A 72 8.42 -2.05 2.78
N VAL A 73 8.75 -3.25 2.27
CA VAL A 73 7.80 -4.38 2.23
C VAL A 73 7.39 -4.80 3.64
N LYS A 74 8.33 -4.79 4.60
CA LYS A 74 8.04 -5.10 6.00
C LYS A 74 7.05 -4.08 6.61
N CYS A 75 7.25 -2.79 6.36
CA CYS A 75 6.37 -1.73 6.84
C CYS A 75 4.97 -1.83 6.22
N ALA A 76 4.88 -2.09 4.92
CA ALA A 76 3.62 -2.30 4.20
C ALA A 76 2.82 -3.47 4.79
N VAL A 77 3.46 -4.63 4.95
CA VAL A 77 2.83 -5.83 5.53
C VAL A 77 2.35 -5.61 6.97
N ILE A 78 3.09 -4.82 7.77
CA ILE A 78 2.66 -4.44 9.12
C ILE A 78 1.41 -3.56 9.06
N ALA A 79 1.39 -2.54 8.18
CA ALA A 79 0.24 -1.65 8.04
C ALA A 79 -1.03 -2.43 7.66
N ASP A 80 -0.93 -3.33 6.68
CA ASP A 80 -2.06 -4.16 6.23
C ASP A 80 -2.58 -5.05 7.35
N ALA A 81 -1.69 -5.77 8.04
CA ALA A 81 -2.07 -6.63 9.15
C ALA A 81 -2.77 -5.88 10.28
N MET A 82 -2.42 -4.61 10.50
CA MET A 82 -3.07 -3.74 11.49
C MET A 82 -4.45 -3.25 11.04
N ARG A 83 -4.64 -2.92 9.77
CA ARG A 83 -5.94 -2.55 9.20
C ARG A 83 -6.90 -3.73 9.18
N ASP A 84 -6.44 -4.87 8.68
CA ASP A 84 -7.23 -6.11 8.63
C ASP A 84 -7.69 -6.50 10.03
N PHE A 85 -6.78 -6.43 11.02
CA PHE A 85 -7.16 -6.70 12.40
C PHE A 85 -8.20 -5.72 12.93
N ALA A 86 -8.11 -4.43 12.59
CA ALA A 86 -9.12 -3.44 12.98
C ALA A 86 -10.49 -3.74 12.34
N ASP A 87 -10.51 -4.15 11.07
CA ASP A 87 -11.71 -4.51 10.33
C ASP A 87 -12.35 -5.80 10.87
N ASP A 88 -11.55 -6.82 11.17
CA ASP A 88 -12.00 -8.06 11.80
C ASP A 88 -12.59 -7.81 13.18
N LEU A 89 -11.96 -6.96 14.01
CA LEU A 89 -12.50 -6.60 15.32
C LEU A 89 -13.84 -5.86 15.19
N ASP A 90 -13.98 -4.93 14.25
CA ASP A 90 -15.26 -4.27 13.99
C ASP A 90 -16.33 -5.24 13.47
N HIS A 91 -15.94 -6.21 12.64
CA HIS A 91 -16.82 -7.28 12.18
C HIS A 91 -17.31 -8.13 13.36
N TYR A 92 -16.41 -8.61 14.23
CA TYR A 92 -16.78 -9.44 15.38
C TYR A 92 -17.57 -8.67 16.45
N LYS A 93 -17.32 -7.38 16.65
CA LYS A 93 -18.19 -6.51 17.47
C LYS A 93 -19.61 -6.45 16.91
N LYS A 94 -19.77 -6.28 15.59
CA LYS A 94 -21.10 -6.26 14.95
C LYS A 94 -21.80 -7.61 15.11
N MET A 95 -21.09 -8.72 14.90
CA MET A 95 -21.65 -10.06 15.16
C MET A 95 -22.12 -10.22 16.61
N LEU A 96 -21.31 -9.77 17.57
CA LEU A 96 -21.67 -9.84 18.99
C LEU A 96 -22.92 -9.01 19.31
N HIS A 97 -23.03 -7.79 18.75
CA HIS A 97 -24.23 -6.97 18.91
C HIS A 97 -25.47 -7.64 18.31
N ASN A 98 -25.36 -8.27 17.13
CA ASN A 98 -26.47 -9.00 16.53
C ASN A 98 -26.95 -10.15 17.43
N VAL A 99 -26.02 -10.92 18.01
CA VAL A 99 -26.35 -12.00 18.97
C VAL A 99 -27.11 -11.46 20.18
N VAL A 100 -26.71 -10.29 20.70
CA VAL A 100 -27.41 -9.63 21.83
C VAL A 100 -28.81 -9.17 21.44
N ASP A 101 -28.98 -8.60 20.26
CA ASP A 101 -30.29 -8.14 19.78
C ASP A 101 -31.23 -9.31 19.48
N GLU A 102 -30.72 -10.42 18.94
CA GLU A 102 -31.47 -11.67 18.76
C GLU A 102 -31.92 -12.24 20.10
N ALA A 103 -31.02 -12.33 21.08
CA ALA A 103 -31.36 -12.81 22.42
C ALA A 103 -32.43 -11.92 23.08
N ARG A 104 -32.33 -10.60 22.92
CA ARG A 104 -33.34 -9.64 23.40
C ARG A 104 -34.70 -9.85 22.73
N GLY A 105 -34.71 -10.08 21.41
CA GLY A 105 -35.93 -10.43 20.68
C GLY A 105 -36.59 -11.72 21.17
N GLY A 106 -35.79 -12.68 21.66
CA GLY A 106 -36.24 -13.92 22.29
C GLY A 106 -36.62 -13.81 23.78
N GLY A 107 -36.63 -12.61 24.37
CA GLY A 107 -36.97 -12.40 25.79
C GLY A 107 -35.84 -12.71 26.77
N MET A 108 -34.61 -12.88 26.28
CA MET A 108 -33.41 -13.04 27.10
C MET A 108 -32.66 -11.71 27.25
N THR A 109 -31.85 -11.60 28.30
CA THR A 109 -30.98 -10.44 28.54
C THR A 109 -29.54 -10.91 28.62
N ILE A 110 -28.68 -10.34 27.78
CA ILE A 110 -27.23 -10.55 27.82
C ILE A 110 -26.60 -9.29 28.41
N ASP A 111 -25.96 -9.45 29.57
CA ASP A 111 -25.12 -8.41 30.16
C ASP A 111 -23.69 -8.57 29.62
N LEU A 112 -23.32 -7.68 28.71
CA LEU A 112 -22.00 -7.66 28.09
C LEU A 112 -20.87 -7.20 29.03
N ALA A 113 -21.20 -6.48 30.11
CA ALA A 113 -20.22 -6.03 31.09
C ALA A 113 -19.93 -7.11 32.14
N ALA A 114 -20.97 -7.86 32.55
CA ALA A 114 -20.85 -8.99 33.48
C ALA A 114 -20.53 -10.32 32.77
N GLY A 115 -20.74 -10.42 31.46
CA GLY A 115 -20.60 -11.65 30.69
C GLY A 115 -21.68 -12.69 31.01
N THR A 116 -22.88 -12.26 31.42
CA THR A 116 -23.94 -13.14 31.89
C THR A 116 -25.14 -13.13 30.96
N VAL A 117 -25.65 -14.32 30.61
CA VAL A 117 -26.89 -14.51 29.86
C VAL A 117 -28.00 -14.91 30.84
N THR A 118 -29.11 -14.17 30.86
CA THR A 118 -30.24 -14.41 31.75
C THR A 118 -31.52 -14.61 30.95
N ALA A 119 -32.26 -15.68 31.25
CA ALA A 119 -33.59 -15.93 30.71
C ALA A 119 -34.66 -15.69 31.78
N GLN A 120 -35.80 -15.11 31.41
CA GLN A 120 -36.96 -15.04 32.30
C GLN A 120 -37.73 -16.36 32.24
N LEU A 121 -37.86 -17.05 33.38
CA LEU A 121 -38.56 -18.33 33.49
C LEU A 121 -40.01 -18.11 33.94
N SER A 122 -40.98 -18.59 33.16
CA SER A 122 -42.42 -18.54 33.50
C SER A 122 -42.98 -19.86 34.03
N ALA A 123 -42.44 -21.02 33.65
CA ALA A 123 -42.82 -22.35 34.15
C ALA A 123 -41.70 -23.41 34.06
N ALA A 124 -41.86 -24.56 34.73
CA ALA A 124 -40.83 -25.63 34.80
C ALA A 124 -40.55 -26.32 33.44
N GLY A 125 -41.53 -26.37 32.53
CA GLY A 125 -41.32 -26.82 31.13
C GLY A 125 -40.51 -25.82 30.30
N ASP A 126 -40.63 -24.52 30.62
CA ASP A 126 -39.89 -23.45 29.97
C ASP A 126 -38.41 -23.47 30.40
N GLN A 127 -38.08 -24.10 31.53
CA GLN A 127 -36.71 -24.14 32.05
C GLN A 127 -35.74 -24.91 31.15
N GLN A 128 -36.18 -26.05 30.59
CA GLN A 128 -35.30 -26.84 29.73
C GLN A 128 -35.09 -26.18 28.36
N GLN A 129 -36.13 -25.51 27.83
CA GLN A 129 -36.05 -24.75 26.58
C GLN A 129 -35.25 -23.45 26.74
N ALA A 130 -35.45 -22.72 27.85
CA ALA A 130 -34.68 -21.54 28.19
C ALA A 130 -33.19 -21.88 28.40
N GLN A 131 -32.88 -22.99 29.06
CA GLN A 131 -31.50 -23.44 29.21
C GLN A 131 -30.85 -23.75 27.86
N ALA A 132 -31.56 -24.46 26.96
CA ALA A 132 -31.05 -24.74 25.62
C ALA A 132 -30.78 -23.46 24.81
N SER A 133 -31.63 -22.44 24.94
CA SER A 133 -31.40 -21.13 24.31
C SER A 133 -30.21 -20.38 24.92
N VAL A 134 -30.05 -20.40 26.24
CA VAL A 134 -28.88 -19.82 26.93
C VAL A 134 -27.60 -20.50 26.45
N ASP A 135 -27.57 -21.83 26.43
CA ASP A 135 -26.40 -22.60 25.99
C ASP A 135 -26.05 -22.29 24.53
N ALA A 136 -27.04 -22.12 23.65
CA ALA A 136 -26.84 -21.74 22.26
C ALA A 136 -26.18 -20.35 22.12
N TYR A 137 -26.65 -19.33 22.84
CA TYR A 137 -26.05 -17.99 22.79
C TYR A 137 -24.66 -17.95 23.43
N VAL A 138 -24.44 -18.66 24.53
CA VAL A 138 -23.11 -18.81 25.13
C VAL A 138 -22.15 -19.45 24.13
N SER A 139 -22.59 -20.48 23.40
CA SER A 139 -21.79 -21.12 22.35
C SER A 139 -21.44 -20.14 21.22
N GLN A 140 -22.40 -19.35 20.73
CA GLN A 140 -22.17 -18.37 19.67
C GLN A 140 -21.19 -17.26 20.10
N ILE A 141 -21.35 -16.73 21.33
CA ILE A 141 -20.43 -15.73 21.88
C ILE A 141 -19.03 -16.31 22.01
N THR A 142 -18.91 -17.56 22.47
CA THR A 142 -17.63 -18.25 22.60
C THR A 142 -16.95 -18.39 21.23
N GLU A 143 -17.68 -18.80 20.19
CA GLU A 143 -17.16 -18.91 18.83
C GLU A 143 -16.67 -17.55 18.28
N ILE A 144 -17.39 -16.46 18.55
CA ILE A 144 -16.96 -15.11 18.14
C ILE A 144 -15.64 -14.73 18.83
N LEU A 145 -15.50 -15.01 20.13
CA LEU A 145 -14.28 -14.70 20.88
C LEU A 145 -13.09 -15.57 20.48
N GLU A 146 -13.34 -16.84 20.11
CA GLU A 146 -12.33 -17.72 19.54
C GLU A 146 -11.82 -17.19 18.20
N LYS A 147 -12.72 -16.82 17.28
CA LYS A 147 -12.35 -16.21 16.00
C LYS A 147 -11.57 -14.91 16.18
N ALA A 148 -12.01 -14.04 17.11
CA ALA A 148 -11.30 -12.81 17.44
C ALA A 148 -9.88 -13.10 18.00
N SER A 149 -9.74 -14.14 18.83
CA SER A 149 -8.43 -14.55 19.36
C SER A 149 -7.53 -15.16 18.27
N ASP A 150 -8.11 -15.88 17.31
CA ASP A 150 -7.36 -16.44 16.18
C ASP A 150 -6.79 -15.35 15.27
N VAL A 151 -7.57 -14.30 14.98
CA VAL A 151 -7.05 -13.16 14.19
C VAL A 151 -5.98 -12.38 14.96
N ASP A 152 -6.11 -12.17 16.27
CA ASP A 152 -5.05 -11.57 17.10
C ASP A 152 -3.74 -12.36 17.04
N MET A 153 -3.83 -13.69 17.17
CA MET A 153 -2.65 -14.56 17.05
C MET A 153 -2.02 -14.50 15.66
N LYS A 154 -2.82 -14.45 14.59
CA LYS A 154 -2.33 -14.32 13.21
C LYS A 154 -1.63 -12.98 13.01
N THR A 155 -2.28 -11.88 13.38
CA THR A 155 -1.71 -10.52 13.30
C THR A 155 -0.40 -10.45 14.08
N ARG A 156 -0.36 -10.97 15.30
CA ARG A 156 0.88 -11.00 16.09
C ARG A 156 2.03 -11.72 15.39
N LYS A 157 1.77 -12.87 14.76
CA LYS A 157 2.80 -13.59 13.99
C LYS A 157 3.33 -12.76 12.82
N VAL A 158 2.46 -12.05 12.12
CA VAL A 158 2.86 -11.15 11.03
C VAL A 158 3.71 -10.00 11.56
N LEU A 159 3.31 -9.38 12.66
CA LEU A 159 4.09 -8.32 13.31
C LEU A 159 5.47 -8.82 13.76
N ASP A 160 5.52 -9.98 14.44
CA ASP A 160 6.77 -10.56 14.93
C ASP A 160 7.72 -10.90 13.76
N ALA A 161 7.20 -11.45 12.64
CA ALA A 161 7.99 -11.82 11.46
C ALA A 161 8.53 -10.61 10.66
N ASN A 162 7.85 -9.46 10.74
CA ASN A 162 8.22 -8.25 10.00
C ASN A 162 8.89 -7.19 10.87
N SER A 163 8.91 -7.38 12.19
CA SER A 163 9.67 -6.53 13.11
C SER A 163 11.18 -6.67 12.89
N VAL A 164 11.90 -5.56 13.08
CA VAL A 164 13.36 -5.50 13.01
C VAL A 164 13.87 -5.06 14.38
N GLY A 165 14.87 -5.75 14.92
CA GLY A 165 15.44 -5.37 16.21
C GLY A 165 16.04 -3.96 16.17
N GLU A 166 15.99 -3.23 17.30
CA GLU A 166 16.47 -1.83 17.42
C GLU A 166 17.93 -1.61 16.95
N ASN A 167 18.75 -2.66 16.93
CA ASN A 167 20.15 -2.63 16.49
C ASN A 167 20.47 -3.72 15.45
N GLU A 168 19.46 -4.24 14.77
CA GLU A 168 19.65 -5.23 13.72
C GLU A 168 19.88 -4.54 12.39
N ASP A 169 21.02 -4.81 11.75
CA ASP A 169 21.27 -4.32 10.41
C ASP A 169 20.28 -4.95 9.43
N LEU A 170 19.59 -4.10 8.66
CA LEU A 170 18.82 -4.58 7.54
C LEU A 170 19.74 -5.28 6.54
N SER A 171 19.25 -6.41 6.02
CA SER A 171 19.93 -7.16 4.98
C SER A 171 20.28 -6.24 3.83
N SER A 172 21.54 -6.30 3.40
CA SER A 172 21.98 -5.69 2.15
C SER A 172 21.84 -6.63 0.95
N THR A 173 21.43 -7.87 1.19
CA THR A 173 20.94 -8.73 0.12
C THR A 173 19.56 -8.23 -0.24
N LEU A 174 19.37 -7.93 -1.53
CA LEU A 174 18.04 -7.63 -2.06
C LEU A 174 17.12 -8.79 -1.65
N ASP A 175 16.06 -8.48 -0.90
CA ASP A 175 14.98 -9.45 -0.60
C ASP A 175 14.07 -9.65 -1.83
N TYR A 176 14.50 -9.08 -2.96
CA TYR A 176 13.87 -9.11 -4.24
C TYR A 176 14.03 -10.48 -4.88
N ARG A 177 13.02 -11.35 -4.75
CA ARG A 177 13.05 -12.66 -5.42
C ARG A 177 12.58 -12.65 -6.86
N GLU A 178 12.02 -11.57 -7.40
CA GLU A 178 11.65 -11.55 -8.82
C GLU A 178 11.50 -10.10 -9.30
N GLU A 179 12.34 -9.70 -10.27
CA GLU A 179 11.95 -8.65 -11.24
C GLU A 179 10.50 -8.89 -11.61
N ILE A 180 9.67 -7.84 -11.69
CA ILE A 180 8.34 -8.02 -12.28
C ILE A 180 8.59 -8.75 -13.60
N ASP A 181 8.13 -10.00 -13.67
CA ASP A 181 8.59 -10.86 -14.74
C ASP A 181 8.08 -10.33 -16.07
N ALA A 182 8.71 -10.73 -17.18
CA ALA A 182 8.33 -10.22 -18.49
C ALA A 182 6.84 -10.42 -18.80
N VAL A 183 6.22 -11.47 -18.24
CA VAL A 183 4.79 -11.76 -18.40
C VAL A 183 3.94 -10.72 -17.67
N THR A 184 4.28 -10.43 -16.42
CA THR A 184 3.60 -9.46 -15.57
C THR A 184 3.79 -8.05 -16.11
N LEU A 185 5.00 -7.69 -16.54
CA LEU A 185 5.27 -6.42 -17.23
C LEU A 185 4.40 -6.26 -18.48
N SER A 186 4.33 -7.31 -19.33
CA SER A 186 3.52 -7.26 -20.55
C SER A 186 2.01 -7.17 -20.28
N SER A 187 1.57 -7.71 -19.15
CA SER A 187 0.16 -7.75 -18.75
C SER A 187 -0.26 -6.50 -17.97
N PHE A 188 0.69 -5.80 -17.34
CA PHE A 188 0.46 -4.67 -16.44
C PHE A 188 -0.47 -3.59 -17.02
N PRO A 189 -0.33 -3.14 -18.29
CA PRO A 189 -1.24 -2.14 -18.87
C PRO A 189 -2.70 -2.61 -18.99
N THR A 190 -2.94 -3.92 -18.99
CA THR A 190 -4.27 -4.52 -19.17
C THR A 190 -4.90 -4.97 -17.86
N LEU A 191 -4.17 -4.86 -16.74
CA LEU A 191 -4.69 -5.15 -15.42
C LEU A 191 -5.74 -4.12 -15.00
N THR A 192 -6.61 -4.51 -14.07
CA THR A 192 -7.50 -3.57 -13.39
C THR A 192 -6.69 -2.57 -12.58
N GLU A 193 -7.25 -1.38 -12.35
CA GLU A 193 -6.63 -0.33 -11.53
C GLU A 193 -6.23 -0.87 -10.13
N THR A 194 -7.10 -1.66 -9.51
CA THR A 194 -6.85 -2.35 -8.23
C THR A 194 -5.65 -3.30 -8.28
N SER A 195 -5.50 -4.07 -9.37
CA SER A 195 -4.37 -5.00 -9.52
C SER A 195 -3.06 -4.26 -9.80
N GLN A 196 -3.11 -3.16 -10.57
CA GLN A 196 -1.95 -2.28 -10.76
C GLN A 196 -1.50 -1.67 -9.44
N ALA A 197 -2.44 -1.14 -8.66
CA ALA A 197 -2.21 -0.61 -7.32
C ALA A 197 -1.58 -1.66 -6.39
N SER A 198 -2.15 -2.88 -6.34
CA SER A 198 -1.64 -3.95 -5.50
C SER A 198 -0.19 -4.34 -5.86
N ILE A 199 0.10 -4.55 -7.15
CA ILE A 199 1.47 -4.84 -7.61
C ILE A 199 2.42 -3.70 -7.27
N TRP A 200 2.01 -2.46 -7.52
CA TRP A 200 2.82 -1.29 -7.22
C TRP A 200 3.11 -1.18 -5.72
N HIS A 201 2.09 -1.34 -4.88
CA HIS A 201 2.21 -1.23 -3.43
C HIS A 201 3.26 -2.16 -2.83
N TYR A 202 3.32 -3.41 -3.28
CA TYR A 202 4.27 -4.39 -2.77
C TYR A 202 5.59 -4.43 -3.56
N SER A 203 5.73 -3.63 -4.61
CA SER A 203 6.98 -3.55 -5.36
C SER A 203 8.07 -2.91 -4.51
N HIS A 204 9.25 -3.49 -4.55
CA HIS A 204 10.43 -2.93 -3.88
C HIS A 204 10.73 -1.52 -4.43
N PRO A 205 11.16 -0.55 -3.62
CA PRO A 205 11.38 0.83 -4.08
C PRO A 205 12.37 0.95 -5.24
N MET A 206 13.42 0.12 -5.25
CA MET A 206 14.37 0.07 -6.39
C MET A 206 13.73 -0.47 -7.67
N GLU A 207 12.74 -1.36 -7.57
CA GLU A 207 11.99 -1.83 -8.74
C GLU A 207 11.06 -0.73 -9.24
N LYS A 208 10.34 -0.05 -8.35
CA LYS A 208 9.54 1.13 -8.73
C LYS A 208 10.38 2.15 -9.48
N ASP A 209 11.58 2.47 -8.96
CA ASP A 209 12.55 3.35 -9.60
C ASP A 209 13.01 2.82 -10.98
N ARG A 210 13.30 1.51 -11.10
CA ARG A 210 13.62 0.89 -12.39
C ARG A 210 12.49 1.05 -13.39
N LEU A 211 11.24 0.82 -12.98
CA LEU A 211 10.06 0.88 -13.85
C LEU A 211 9.75 2.31 -14.28
N LEU A 212 9.81 3.26 -13.35
CA LEU A 212 9.66 4.70 -13.62
C LEU A 212 10.67 5.17 -14.66
N ASN A 213 11.91 4.69 -14.57
CA ASN A 213 12.96 5.10 -15.49
C ASN A 213 12.92 4.33 -16.81
N ASN A 214 12.70 3.01 -16.81
CA ASN A 214 12.87 2.18 -18.01
C ASN A 214 11.58 2.00 -18.82
N TYR A 215 10.42 2.06 -18.16
CA TYR A 215 9.10 1.87 -18.77
C TYR A 215 8.12 3.01 -18.45
N PRO A 216 8.52 4.29 -18.60
CA PRO A 216 7.72 5.41 -18.16
C PRO A 216 6.39 5.55 -18.92
N GLU A 217 6.30 5.07 -20.16
CA GLU A 217 5.03 5.02 -20.92
C GLU A 217 3.99 4.08 -20.32
N MET A 218 4.44 2.98 -19.72
CA MET A 218 3.57 2.04 -19.04
C MET A 218 3.11 2.61 -17.70
N ILE A 219 4.04 3.16 -16.91
CA ILE A 219 3.75 3.66 -15.57
C ILE A 219 2.95 4.96 -15.63
N GLY A 220 3.30 5.89 -16.51
CA GLY A 220 2.61 7.17 -16.65
C GLY A 220 1.12 7.02 -16.99
N ALA A 221 0.78 6.01 -17.80
CA ALA A 221 -0.59 5.73 -18.22
C ALA A 221 -1.40 4.87 -17.23
N ALA A 222 -0.78 4.32 -16.19
CA ALA A 222 -1.40 3.34 -15.30
C ALA A 222 -2.33 4.01 -14.28
N ARG A 223 -3.65 3.96 -14.53
CA ARG A 223 -4.66 4.67 -13.74
C ARG A 223 -4.79 4.22 -12.29
N GLY A 224 -4.36 3.00 -11.97
CA GLY A 224 -4.35 2.50 -10.60
C GLY A 224 -3.27 3.10 -9.70
N LEU A 225 -2.27 3.79 -10.26
CA LEU A 225 -1.09 4.26 -9.53
C LEU A 225 -1.27 5.67 -8.98
N PRO A 226 -0.54 6.03 -7.91
CA PRO A 226 -0.53 7.40 -7.38
C PRO A 226 -0.23 8.43 -8.46
N SER A 227 -0.86 9.59 -8.35
CA SER A 227 -0.61 10.70 -9.27
C SER A 227 0.85 11.14 -9.29
N GLU A 228 1.56 11.00 -8.15
CA GLU A 228 2.98 11.36 -8.04
C GLU A 228 3.90 10.43 -8.85
N ASP A 229 3.66 9.12 -8.81
CA ASP A 229 4.43 8.15 -9.58
C ASP A 229 4.18 8.29 -11.08
N ARG A 230 2.92 8.53 -11.46
CA ARG A 230 2.54 8.78 -12.85
C ARG A 230 3.17 10.08 -13.37
N ASP A 231 3.18 11.14 -12.57
CA ASP A 231 3.88 12.40 -12.87
C ASP A 231 5.36 12.16 -13.08
N ARG A 232 6.01 11.43 -12.16
CA ARG A 232 7.43 11.11 -12.26
C ARG A 232 7.76 10.35 -13.55
N ALA A 233 6.97 9.33 -13.90
CA ALA A 233 7.11 8.61 -15.17
C ALA A 233 6.91 9.53 -16.38
N ASN A 234 5.82 10.32 -16.39
CA ASN A 234 5.50 11.19 -17.51
C ASN A 234 6.53 12.31 -17.69
N ARG A 235 7.16 12.81 -16.62
CA ARG A 235 8.29 13.74 -16.69
C ARG A 235 9.53 13.10 -17.31
N VAL A 236 9.82 11.83 -17.03
CA VAL A 236 10.90 11.09 -17.73
C VAL A 236 10.62 11.00 -19.23
N LEU A 237 9.36 10.73 -19.63
CA LEU A 237 8.98 10.76 -21.05
C LEU A 237 9.11 12.16 -21.67
N LEU A 238 8.71 13.20 -20.94
CA LEU A 238 8.79 14.59 -21.38
C LEU A 238 10.26 14.99 -21.66
N ASP A 239 11.17 14.66 -20.74
CA ASP A 239 12.61 14.92 -20.88
C ASP A 239 13.23 14.15 -22.05
N ARG A 240 12.84 12.89 -22.25
CA ARG A 240 13.27 12.07 -23.39
C ARG A 240 12.85 12.72 -24.71
N GLU A 241 11.59 13.13 -24.82
CA GLU A 241 11.06 13.76 -26.02
C GLU A 241 11.74 15.10 -26.28
N ARG A 242 11.93 15.91 -25.24
CA ARG A 242 12.68 17.17 -25.33
C ARG A 242 14.08 16.96 -25.89
N THR A 243 14.78 15.93 -25.41
CA THR A 243 16.12 15.57 -25.89
C THR A 243 16.13 15.12 -27.35
N VAL A 244 15.09 14.43 -27.82
CA VAL A 244 14.92 14.06 -29.23
C VAL A 244 14.68 15.32 -30.08
N LEU A 245 13.72 16.16 -29.70
CA LEU A 245 13.39 17.40 -30.40
C LEU A 245 14.57 18.38 -30.47
N MET A 246 15.36 18.50 -29.40
CA MET A 246 16.57 19.32 -29.41
C MET A 246 17.61 18.84 -30.44
N ARG A 247 17.73 17.53 -30.65
CA ARG A 247 18.60 16.97 -31.70
C ARG A 247 18.04 17.23 -33.09
N GLU A 248 16.72 17.17 -33.28
CA GLU A 248 16.08 17.41 -34.58
C GLU A 248 16.10 18.90 -34.98
N ARG A 249 16.09 19.81 -34.01
CA ARG A 249 16.10 21.27 -34.20
C ARG A 249 17.26 21.77 -35.05
N THR A 250 18.36 21.02 -35.16
CA THR A 250 19.50 21.39 -36.02
C THR A 250 19.19 21.30 -37.52
N SER A 251 17.99 20.82 -37.90
CA SER A 251 17.55 20.70 -39.29
C SER A 251 16.94 22.01 -39.84
N PRO A 252 17.05 22.29 -41.15
CA PRO A 252 16.57 23.55 -41.77
C PRO A 252 15.04 23.76 -41.73
N ASP A 253 14.25 22.72 -41.47
CA ASP A 253 12.78 22.75 -41.43
C ASP A 253 12.26 22.44 -40.00
N SER A 254 12.65 23.29 -39.04
CA SER A 254 12.42 23.07 -37.60
C SER A 254 11.22 23.83 -37.03
N GLY A 255 10.32 24.33 -37.88
CA GLY A 255 9.13 25.07 -37.43
C GLY A 255 8.22 24.26 -36.50
N ALA A 256 7.91 23.02 -36.90
CA ALA A 256 7.11 22.09 -36.08
C ALA A 256 7.85 21.70 -34.78
N VAL A 257 9.15 21.40 -34.87
CA VAL A 257 10.00 21.07 -33.71
C VAL A 257 10.03 22.21 -32.69
N SER A 258 10.14 23.46 -33.16
CA SER A 258 10.16 24.65 -32.30
C SER A 258 8.82 24.85 -31.58
N SER A 259 7.70 24.62 -32.28
CA SER A 259 6.36 24.68 -31.68
C SER A 259 6.16 23.62 -30.60
N ARG A 260 6.64 22.39 -30.83
CA ARG A 260 6.57 21.30 -29.83
C ARG A 260 7.44 21.57 -28.61
N LEU A 261 8.66 22.05 -28.80
CA LEU A 261 9.52 22.50 -27.68
C LEU A 261 8.84 23.61 -26.86
N ALA A 262 8.21 24.58 -27.51
CA ALA A 262 7.45 25.63 -26.82
C ALA A 262 6.18 25.11 -26.13
N ALA A 263 5.60 24.00 -26.58
CA ALA A 263 4.50 23.32 -25.88
C ALA A 263 5.01 22.62 -24.61
N ILE A 264 6.15 21.92 -24.68
CA ILE A 264 6.84 21.32 -23.53
C ILE A 264 7.19 22.39 -22.49
N ASP A 265 7.85 23.49 -22.88
CA ASP A 265 8.26 24.55 -21.94
C ASP A 265 7.02 25.18 -21.24
N ARG A 266 5.89 25.29 -21.93
CA ARG A 266 4.61 25.77 -21.35
C ARG A 266 4.00 24.76 -20.38
N LEU A 267 4.13 23.47 -20.65
CA LEU A 267 3.67 22.41 -19.76
C LEU A 267 4.51 22.38 -18.48
N GLU A 268 5.83 22.39 -18.59
CA GLU A 268 6.76 22.48 -17.45
C GLU A 268 6.47 23.72 -16.60
N SER A 269 6.31 24.88 -17.24
CA SER A 269 5.97 26.12 -16.53
C SER A 269 4.64 26.05 -15.76
N ARG A 270 3.68 25.23 -16.22
CA ARG A 270 2.40 25.02 -15.50
C ARG A 270 2.56 24.06 -14.35
N LEU A 271 3.35 23.01 -14.52
CA LEU A 271 3.61 21.98 -13.51
C LEU A 271 4.40 22.54 -12.34
N ASP A 272 5.34 23.45 -12.60
CA ASP A 272 6.29 23.96 -11.62
C ASP A 272 5.95 25.38 -11.12
N ASP A 273 4.73 25.88 -11.39
CA ASP A 273 4.29 27.22 -10.97
C ASP A 273 4.03 27.28 -9.45
N PRO A 274 4.90 27.94 -8.65
CA PRO A 274 4.75 27.99 -7.20
C PRO A 274 3.55 28.86 -6.76
N GLY A 275 3.00 29.67 -7.68
CA GLY A 275 1.82 30.50 -7.44
C GLY A 275 0.50 29.75 -7.65
N LYS A 276 0.53 28.48 -8.06
CA LYS A 276 -0.65 27.65 -8.29
C LYS A 276 -0.67 26.40 -7.39
N PRO A 277 -1.84 25.79 -7.17
CA PRO A 277 -1.91 24.46 -6.56
C PRO A 277 -1.05 23.46 -7.34
N LYS A 278 -0.34 22.58 -6.61
CA LYS A 278 0.45 21.50 -7.20
C LYS A 278 -0.46 20.62 -8.06
N VAL A 279 -0.02 20.34 -9.28
CA VAL A 279 -0.69 19.47 -10.24
C VAL A 279 0.29 18.43 -10.75
N TYR A 280 -0.24 17.28 -11.13
CA TYR A 280 0.52 16.10 -11.55
C TYR A 280 0.17 15.76 -12.99
N LEU A 281 1.20 15.49 -13.80
CA LEU A 281 1.08 15.04 -15.18
C LEU A 281 0.72 13.56 -15.22
N VAL A 282 -0.54 13.22 -15.49
CA VAL A 282 -1.04 11.84 -15.35
C VAL A 282 -1.36 11.17 -16.69
N ASP A 283 -1.46 11.90 -17.78
CA ASP A 283 -1.46 11.33 -19.14
C ASP A 283 -0.60 12.23 -20.04
N TYR A 284 0.53 11.68 -20.49
CA TYR A 284 1.42 12.33 -21.45
C TYR A 284 1.73 11.37 -22.59
N LYS A 285 1.54 11.85 -23.82
CA LYS A 285 1.89 11.14 -25.05
C LYS A 285 2.79 12.06 -25.89
N PRO A 286 4.02 11.64 -26.21
CA PRO A 286 4.88 12.41 -27.11
C PRO A 286 4.16 12.73 -28.41
N GLY A 287 4.12 14.01 -28.78
CA GLY A 287 3.45 14.52 -29.98
C GLY A 287 2.04 15.04 -29.74
N ASP A 288 1.52 14.89 -28.53
CA ASP A 288 0.19 15.34 -28.13
C ASP A 288 0.26 16.26 -26.90
N GLU A 289 1.26 17.15 -26.89
CA GLU A 289 1.54 18.04 -25.74
C GLU A 289 0.33 18.91 -25.34
N GLU A 290 -0.58 19.18 -26.28
CA GLU A 290 -1.77 20.01 -26.08
C GLU A 290 -2.95 19.27 -25.41
N ASN A 291 -3.00 17.93 -25.46
CA ASN A 291 -4.08 17.11 -24.88
C ASN A 291 -3.64 16.30 -23.66
N THR A 292 -2.72 16.85 -22.87
CA THR A 292 -2.21 16.23 -21.64
C THR A 292 -3.20 16.36 -20.47
N GLU A 293 -3.30 15.31 -19.66
CA GLU A 293 -4.14 15.31 -18.46
C GLU A 293 -3.33 15.72 -17.23
N LEU A 294 -3.84 16.74 -16.53
CA LEU A 294 -3.30 17.18 -15.24
C LEU A 294 -4.35 16.97 -14.16
N THR A 295 -3.92 16.48 -13.00
CA THR A 295 -4.81 16.28 -11.84
C THR A 295 -4.19 16.85 -10.56
N ALA A 296 -5.02 17.09 -9.55
CA ALA A 296 -4.54 17.30 -8.19
C ALA A 296 -4.00 15.97 -7.61
N ALA A 297 -3.32 16.02 -6.45
CA ALA A 297 -2.87 14.82 -5.78
C ALA A 297 -4.06 13.87 -5.54
N ASP A 298 -3.94 12.65 -6.04
CA ASP A 298 -4.84 11.54 -5.74
C ASP A 298 -3.97 10.36 -5.27
N PRO A 299 -4.27 9.77 -4.10
CA PRO A 299 -3.60 8.56 -3.65
C PRO A 299 -3.78 7.39 -4.62
N MET A 300 -3.07 6.31 -4.34
CA MET A 300 -3.33 5.02 -5.00
C MET A 300 -4.79 4.59 -4.79
N VAL A 301 -5.36 3.85 -5.75
CA VAL A 301 -6.76 3.37 -5.65
C VAL A 301 -6.94 2.48 -4.40
N ASP A 302 -7.82 2.92 -3.49
CA ASP A 302 -8.00 2.37 -2.13
C ASP A 302 -8.61 0.94 -2.10
N ASP A 303 -9.37 0.52 -3.11
CA ASP A 303 -9.93 -0.85 -3.11
C ASP A 303 -8.86 -1.94 -3.24
N ALA A 304 -7.60 -1.58 -3.49
CA ALA A 304 -6.46 -2.50 -3.47
C ALA A 304 -6.21 -3.14 -2.10
N TRP A 305 -6.57 -2.45 -1.01
CA TRP A 305 -6.32 -2.90 0.36
C TRP A 305 -7.21 -4.09 0.79
N SER A 306 -8.45 -4.15 0.28
CA SER A 306 -9.49 -5.06 0.79
C SER A 306 -9.62 -6.42 0.06
N GLY A 307 -8.92 -6.60 -1.08
CA GLY A 307 -9.29 -7.61 -2.07
C GLY A 307 -8.29 -8.73 -2.37
N SER A 308 -7.02 -8.65 -1.97
CA SER A 308 -5.94 -9.47 -2.55
C SER A 308 -5.21 -10.41 -1.58
N HIS A 309 -5.88 -10.95 -0.56
CA HIS A 309 -5.25 -11.92 0.34
C HIS A 309 -5.17 -13.37 -0.20
N SER A 310 -5.76 -13.69 -1.35
CA SER A 310 -5.66 -15.04 -1.92
C SER A 310 -4.36 -15.30 -2.71
N THR A 311 -3.61 -14.27 -3.07
CA THR A 311 -2.45 -14.41 -3.97
C THR A 311 -1.12 -14.40 -3.22
N TYR A 312 -1.06 -13.82 -2.03
CA TYR A 312 0.18 -13.64 -1.26
C TYR A 312 0.56 -14.81 -0.34
N GLU A 313 -0.38 -15.68 0.06
CA GLU A 313 -0.06 -16.91 0.82
C GLU A 313 0.83 -17.89 0.05
N LYS A 314 0.97 -17.71 -1.27
CA LYS A 314 1.82 -18.52 -2.13
C LYS A 314 3.31 -18.12 -2.13
N TYR A 315 3.65 -16.93 -1.63
CA TYR A 315 5.00 -16.36 -1.80
C TYR A 315 5.87 -16.37 -0.53
N TYR A 316 5.31 -16.70 0.64
CA TYR A 316 6.04 -16.64 1.93
C TYR A 316 6.04 -17.96 2.74
N ASN A 317 5.56 -19.06 2.16
CA ASN A 317 5.57 -20.40 2.80
C ASN A 317 6.55 -21.37 2.09
N ASP A 318 7.80 -20.98 1.91
CA ASP A 318 8.93 -21.89 1.65
C ASP A 318 10.22 -21.40 2.33
#